data_AF-A0A8S3SS89-F1
#
_entry.id   AF-A0A8S3SS89-F1
#
_cell.length_a   1.000
_cell.length_b   1.000
_cell.length_c   1.000
_cell.angle_alpha   90.00
_cell.angle_beta   90.00
_cell.angle_gamma   90.00
#
_symmetry.space_group_name_H-M   'P 1'
#
loop_
_entity.id
_entity.type
_entity.pdbx_description
1 polymer ?
#
loop_
_entity_poly.entity_id
_entity_poly.type
_entity_poly.pdbx_seq_one_letter_code
_entity_poly.pdbx_strand_id
1 'polypeptide(L)'
;MKARWQTNFVMLKKIHIETHDQSVVTVDVKLDYLQITQCPGPFYQANAFKNTAKCHYQSTYCIPTPGRIPDKRYAIGNYKCECRQGYEYIFNDNAWFYDGQTIENEYQKMEAGLPNRFDTLKCRIAGASAVVANWILIGLLPVALAILNRS
;
A
#
# COMPACT_ATOMS: atom_id res chain seq x y z
N MET A 1 33.87 -6.89 20.59
CA MET A 1 32.47 -6.38 20.53
C MET A 1 31.61 -7.48 19.94
N LYS A 2 30.63 -8.02 20.68
CA LYS A 2 29.79 -9.14 20.23
C LYS A 2 28.35 -8.81 20.64
N ALA A 3 27.55 -8.30 19.71
CA ALA A 3 26.15 -8.01 19.93
C ALA A 3 25.36 -9.32 19.90
N ARG A 4 24.69 -9.64 21.01
CA ARG A 4 23.80 -10.79 21.15
C ARG A 4 22.39 -10.31 20.80
N TRP A 5 21.86 -10.79 19.68
CA TRP A 5 20.49 -10.53 19.25
C TRP A 5 19.53 -11.37 20.10
N GLN A 6 18.79 -10.74 21.02
CA GLN A 6 17.60 -11.35 21.61
C GLN A 6 16.39 -10.98 20.77
N THR A 7 15.86 -11.98 20.07
CA THR A 7 14.61 -11.94 19.32
C THR A 7 13.44 -11.84 20.30
N ASN A 8 12.92 -10.64 20.52
CA ASN A 8 11.54 -10.41 20.95
C ASN A 8 11.10 -9.07 20.38
N PHE A 9 10.27 -9.12 19.34
CA PHE A 9 9.61 -7.98 18.72
C PHE A 9 8.57 -7.39 19.70
N VAL A 10 9.04 -6.63 20.68
CA VAL A 10 8.20 -5.67 21.41
C VAL A 10 8.62 -4.30 20.90
N MET A 11 7.77 -3.66 20.10
CA MET A 11 7.97 -2.28 19.68
C MET A 11 8.16 -1.44 20.95
N LEU A 12 9.35 -0.88 21.12
CA LEU A 12 9.73 -0.10 22.30
C LEU A 12 8.78 1.09 22.44
N LYS A 13 7.97 1.11 23.51
CA LYS A 13 7.05 2.22 23.86
C LYS A 13 7.76 3.44 24.48
N LYS A 14 9.10 3.53 24.40
CA LYS A 14 9.88 4.57 25.07
C LYS A 14 11.18 4.82 24.30
N ILE A 15 11.48 6.08 24.00
CA ILE A 15 12.73 6.52 23.40
C ILE A 15 13.54 7.18 24.53
N HIS A 16 14.78 6.70 24.76
CA HIS A 16 15.72 7.27 25.73
C HIS A 16 16.79 8.04 24.98
N ILE A 17 16.96 9.33 25.28
CA ILE A 17 17.97 10.19 24.67
C ILE A 17 18.91 10.66 25.79
N GLU A 18 20.21 10.40 25.64
CA GLU A 18 21.25 10.86 26.57
C GLU A 18 22.04 12.00 25.91
N THR A 19 22.16 13.13 26.61
CA THR A 19 22.92 14.31 26.17
C THR A 19 24.32 14.34 26.79
N HIS A 20 25.26 15.00 26.11
CA HIS A 20 26.70 14.95 26.38
C HIS A 20 27.18 15.83 27.56
N ASP A 21 26.31 16.65 28.15
CA ASP A 21 26.62 17.36 29.40
C ASP A 21 25.99 16.61 30.58
N GLN A 22 26.70 16.60 31.72
CA GLN A 22 26.62 15.66 32.86
C GLN A 22 25.29 15.58 33.64
N SER A 23 24.16 15.92 33.01
CA SER A 23 22.81 15.72 33.52
C SER A 23 22.00 14.90 32.51
N VAL A 24 21.61 13.68 32.91
CA VAL A 24 20.68 12.85 32.12
C VAL A 24 19.27 13.40 32.30
N VAL A 25 18.81 14.21 31.35
CA VAL A 25 17.41 14.66 31.32
C VAL A 25 16.59 13.61 30.58
N THR A 26 15.83 12.80 31.31
CA THR A 26 14.89 11.85 30.70
C THR A 26 13.62 12.57 30.27
N VAL A 27 13.37 12.66 28.97
CA VAL A 27 12.12 13.19 28.42
C VAL A 27 11.22 12.04 27.99
N ASP A 28 10.16 11.79 28.77
CA ASP A 28 9.13 10.81 28.42
C ASP A 28 8.11 11.43 27.45
N VAL A 29 8.31 11.20 26.16
CA VAL A 29 7.30 11.57 25.14
C VAL A 29 6.20 10.52 25.15
N LYS A 30 4.98 10.91 25.50
CA LYS A 30 3.80 10.04 25.32
C LYS A 30 3.62 9.79 23.83
N LEU A 31 3.84 8.54 23.39
CA LEU A 31 3.68 8.21 21.99
C LEU A 31 2.23 8.47 21.55
N ASP A 32 1.22 8.34 22.43
CA ASP A 32 -0.24 8.48 22.22
C ASP A 32 -0.77 9.62 21.30
N TYR A 33 0.06 10.59 20.93
CA TYR A 33 -0.26 11.69 20.03
C TYR A 33 0.47 11.68 18.67
N LEU A 34 1.45 10.80 18.45
CA LEU A 34 2.31 10.78 17.26
C LEU A 34 1.81 9.83 16.14
N GLN A 35 0.93 10.29 15.26
CA GLN A 35 0.51 9.47 14.13
C GLN A 35 1.63 9.36 13.07
N ILE A 36 2.12 8.13 12.84
CA ILE A 36 3.05 7.87 11.73
C ILE A 36 2.26 7.89 10.41
N THR A 37 2.55 8.86 9.54
CA THR A 37 1.93 8.96 8.22
C THR A 37 2.98 8.76 7.14
N GLN A 38 3.00 7.57 6.52
CA GLN A 38 4.05 7.18 5.58
C GLN A 38 3.77 7.57 4.12
N CYS A 39 2.50 7.83 3.79
CA CYS A 39 2.08 8.20 2.45
C CYS A 39 2.65 9.55 2.01
N PRO A 40 2.72 9.81 0.69
CA PRO A 40 3.02 11.13 0.18
C PRO A 40 2.03 12.18 0.71
N GLY A 41 2.53 13.36 1.02
CA GLY A 41 1.76 14.47 1.56
C GLY A 41 2.27 15.81 1.05
N PRO A 42 1.55 16.91 1.34
CA PRO A 42 1.94 18.23 0.89
C PRO A 42 3.33 18.64 1.41
N PHE A 43 4.03 19.47 0.63
CA PHE A 43 5.36 19.96 1.00
C PHE A 43 5.33 20.85 2.26
N TYR A 44 4.25 21.61 2.46
CA TYR A 44 4.07 22.56 3.55
C TYR A 44 3.74 21.90 4.90
N GLN A 45 3.41 20.61 4.93
CA GLN A 45 3.17 19.88 6.17
C GLN A 45 4.46 19.17 6.60
N ALA A 46 4.94 19.54 7.79
CA ALA A 46 6.08 18.90 8.41
C ALA A 46 5.69 17.48 8.86
N ASN A 47 6.28 16.48 8.21
CA ASN A 47 6.14 15.08 8.54
C ASN A 47 7.41 14.36 8.10
N ALA A 48 8.16 13.81 9.05
CA ALA A 48 9.40 13.08 8.78
C ALA A 48 9.15 11.71 8.12
N PHE A 49 7.95 11.17 8.25
CA PHE A 49 7.61 9.84 7.74
C PHE A 49 7.02 9.87 6.32
N LYS A 50 6.71 11.05 5.75
CA LYS A 50 6.13 11.12 4.40
C LYS A 50 7.05 10.48 3.35
N ASN A 51 6.46 9.91 2.32
CA ASN A 51 7.16 9.22 1.23
C ASN A 51 7.97 7.98 1.65
N THR A 52 7.69 7.39 2.82
CA THR A 52 8.36 6.14 3.27
C THR A 52 7.53 4.88 3.00
N ALA A 53 6.27 5.04 2.59
CA ALA A 53 5.40 3.91 2.27
C ALA A 53 5.95 3.11 1.08
N LYS A 54 5.81 1.78 1.16
CA LYS A 54 6.35 0.80 0.22
C LYS A 54 5.34 0.35 -0.85
N CYS A 55 4.27 1.14 -1.06
CA CYS A 55 3.31 0.89 -2.14
C CYS A 55 3.98 0.89 -3.52
N HIS A 56 3.43 0.12 -4.46
CA HIS A 56 3.83 0.19 -5.87
C HIS A 56 3.18 1.41 -6.56
N TYR A 57 3.85 2.57 -6.52
CA TYR A 57 3.27 3.85 -6.94
C TYR A 57 2.82 3.94 -8.40
N GLN A 58 3.33 3.09 -9.30
CA GLN A 58 2.90 3.06 -10.70
C GLN A 58 1.50 2.48 -10.87
N SER A 59 1.15 1.43 -10.11
CA SER A 59 -0.15 0.75 -10.21
C SER A 59 -1.11 1.11 -9.08
N THR A 60 -0.61 1.73 -8.00
CA THR A 60 -1.37 2.02 -6.78
C THR A 60 -1.23 3.47 -6.33
N TYR A 61 -2.13 3.92 -5.47
CA TYR A 61 -2.01 5.14 -4.67
C TYR A 61 -2.07 4.81 -3.17
N CYS A 62 -1.31 5.57 -2.38
CA CYS A 62 -1.20 5.37 -0.93
C CYS A 62 -2.23 6.22 -0.20
N ILE A 63 -3.01 5.61 0.68
CA ILE A 63 -3.95 6.30 1.55
C ILE A 63 -3.59 6.04 3.01
N PRO A 64 -3.37 7.10 3.81
CA PRO A 64 -3.25 6.94 5.25
C PRO A 64 -4.56 6.36 5.78
N THR A 65 -4.49 5.37 6.66
CA THR A 65 -5.70 4.78 7.27
C THR A 65 -5.83 5.29 8.71
N PRO A 66 -6.32 6.53 8.92
CA PRO A 66 -6.50 7.05 10.28
C PRO A 66 -7.55 6.22 11.02
N GLY A 67 -7.20 5.74 12.21
CA GLY A 67 -8.20 5.33 13.21
C GLY A 67 -8.85 3.95 13.07
N ARG A 68 -8.36 3.04 12.20
CA ARG A 68 -8.94 1.68 12.15
C ARG A 68 -8.75 0.89 13.45
N ILE A 69 -7.71 1.21 14.23
CA ILE A 69 -7.42 0.61 15.54
C ILE A 69 -6.82 1.71 16.44
N PRO A 70 -7.40 2.05 17.60
CA PRO A 70 -6.85 3.05 18.51
C PRO A 70 -5.40 2.77 18.93
N ASP A 71 -5.01 1.50 18.97
CA ASP A 71 -3.67 1.04 19.36
C ASP A 71 -2.63 1.02 18.22
N LYS A 72 -3.01 1.27 16.95
CA LYS A 72 -2.08 1.24 15.79
C LYS A 72 -1.58 2.60 15.31
N ARG A 73 -1.79 3.65 16.10
CA ARG A 73 -1.32 5.02 15.78
C ARG A 73 0.20 5.11 15.56
N TYR A 74 0.97 4.23 16.20
CA TYR A 74 2.45 4.14 16.15
C TYR A 74 2.98 3.00 15.28
N ALA A 75 2.10 2.24 14.62
CA ALA A 75 2.54 1.09 13.85
C ALA A 75 3.04 1.53 12.47
N ILE A 76 4.19 0.98 12.07
CA ILE A 76 4.60 0.97 10.67
C ILE A 76 3.54 0.18 9.88
N GLY A 77 3.22 0.65 8.67
CA GLY A 77 2.18 0.06 7.84
C GLY A 77 0.78 0.62 8.10
N ASN A 78 0.65 1.77 8.78
CA ASN A 78 -0.65 2.43 8.99
C ASN A 78 -1.16 3.18 7.75
N TYR A 79 -1.22 2.47 6.63
CA TYR A 79 -1.71 2.94 5.34
C TYR A 79 -2.29 1.76 4.56
N LYS A 80 -3.00 2.06 3.48
CA LYS A 80 -3.44 1.08 2.48
C LYS A 80 -2.99 1.52 1.10
N CYS A 81 -2.70 0.57 0.23
CA CYS A 81 -2.42 0.83 -1.18
C CYS A 81 -3.61 0.39 -2.02
N GLU A 82 -4.27 1.34 -2.65
CA GLU A 82 -5.43 1.11 -3.52
C GLU A 82 -5.00 1.12 -5.00
N CYS A 83 -5.61 0.27 -5.82
CA CYS A 83 -5.29 0.20 -7.24
C CYS A 83 -5.75 1.46 -7.99
N ARG A 84 -4.89 2.01 -8.85
CA ARG A 84 -5.25 3.12 -9.75
C ARG A 84 -6.30 2.67 -10.78
N GLN A 85 -7.00 3.63 -11.37
CA GLN A 85 -7.91 3.35 -12.49
C GLN A 85 -7.17 2.63 -13.63
N GLY A 86 -7.83 1.61 -14.20
CA GLY A 86 -7.22 0.72 -15.19
C GLY A 86 -6.34 -0.39 -14.60
N TYR A 87 -6.22 -0.47 -13.28
CA TYR A 87 -5.60 -1.59 -12.58
C TYR A 87 -6.61 -2.30 -11.68
N GLU A 88 -6.45 -3.62 -11.54
CA GLU A 88 -7.28 -4.49 -10.72
C GLU A 88 -6.48 -5.15 -9.62
N TYR A 89 -7.16 -5.36 -8.49
CA TYR A 89 -6.67 -6.17 -7.38
C TYR A 89 -6.75 -7.65 -7.76
N ILE A 90 -5.66 -8.40 -7.58
CA ILE A 90 -5.53 -9.75 -8.14
C ILE A 90 -6.02 -10.86 -7.21
N PHE A 91 -6.15 -10.59 -5.91
CA PHE A 91 -6.53 -11.61 -4.92
C PHE A 91 -8.04 -11.63 -4.72
N ASN A 92 -8.60 -12.81 -4.43
CA ASN A 92 -10.03 -13.00 -4.19
C ASN A 92 -10.30 -13.21 -2.69
N ASP A 93 -9.99 -12.19 -1.89
CA ASP A 93 -10.08 -12.19 -0.42
C ASP A 93 -11.14 -11.19 0.10
N ASN A 94 -12.07 -10.79 -0.77
CA ASN A 94 -13.07 -9.74 -0.55
C ASN A 94 -12.48 -8.36 -0.22
N ALA A 95 -11.16 -8.18 -0.34
CA ALA A 95 -10.52 -6.88 -0.27
C ALA A 95 -10.32 -6.28 -1.68
N TRP A 96 -10.04 -4.99 -1.71
CA TRP A 96 -9.77 -4.22 -2.94
C TRP A 96 -8.51 -3.35 -2.80
N PHE A 97 -7.73 -3.60 -1.75
CA PHE A 97 -6.54 -2.85 -1.39
C PHE A 97 -5.55 -3.75 -0.67
N TYR A 98 -4.28 -3.37 -0.70
CA TYR A 98 -3.23 -4.00 0.07
C TYR A 98 -3.07 -3.31 1.44
N ASP A 99 -3.08 -4.07 2.54
CA ASP A 99 -2.78 -3.55 3.88
C ASP A 99 -1.28 -3.20 3.98
N GLY A 100 -0.99 -1.97 4.40
CA GLY A 100 0.37 -1.47 4.57
C GLY A 100 1.21 -2.32 5.51
N GLN A 101 0.64 -2.90 6.56
CA GLN A 101 1.41 -3.80 7.45
C GLN A 101 1.91 -5.05 6.71
N THR A 102 1.08 -5.60 5.82
CA THR A 102 1.48 -6.78 5.02
C THR A 102 2.61 -6.40 4.06
N ILE A 103 2.50 -5.24 3.41
CA ILE A 103 3.53 -4.73 2.50
C ILE A 103 4.85 -4.53 3.25
N GLU A 104 4.82 -3.87 4.41
CA GLU A 104 6.02 -3.59 5.20
C GLU A 104 6.67 -4.88 5.70
N ASN A 105 5.87 -5.86 6.15
CA ASN A 105 6.38 -7.17 6.58
C ASN A 105 7.03 -7.94 5.42
N GLU A 106 6.41 -7.95 4.24
CA GLU A 106 6.99 -8.62 3.06
C GLU A 106 8.23 -7.89 2.53
N TYR A 107 8.26 -6.55 2.64
CA TYR A 107 9.44 -5.75 2.32
C TYR A 107 10.61 -6.04 3.27
N GLN A 108 10.37 -6.14 4.57
CA GLN A 108 11.42 -6.52 5.53
C GLN A 108 11.98 -7.91 5.26
N LYS A 109 11.13 -8.87 4.86
CA LYS A 109 11.60 -10.20 4.43
C LYS A 109 12.45 -10.11 3.16
N MET A 110 12.06 -9.27 2.20
CA MET A 110 12.85 -9.00 1.00
C MET A 110 14.23 -8.43 1.35
N GLU A 111 14.32 -7.43 2.22
CA GLU A 111 15.59 -6.85 2.68
C GLU A 111 16.46 -7.87 3.44
N ALA A 112 15.84 -8.76 4.21
CA ALA A 112 16.53 -9.83 4.94
C ALA A 112 16.96 -11.01 4.04
N GLY A 113 16.63 -11.01 2.75
CA GLY A 113 16.90 -12.13 1.83
C GLY A 113 16.07 -13.38 2.13
N LEU A 114 14.94 -13.24 2.84
CA LEU A 114 14.02 -14.32 3.15
C LEU A 114 12.98 -14.50 2.03
N PRO A 115 12.38 -15.70 1.90
CA PRO A 115 11.26 -15.91 0.99
C PRO A 115 10.14 -14.93 1.31
N ASN A 116 9.77 -14.13 0.32
CA ASN A 116 8.81 -13.04 0.46
C ASN A 116 7.91 -12.96 -0.78
N ARG A 117 6.82 -12.21 -0.63
CA ARG A 117 5.79 -12.02 -1.67
C ARG A 117 5.71 -10.57 -2.13
N PHE A 118 6.71 -9.75 -1.80
CA PHE A 118 6.64 -8.30 -1.97
C PHE A 118 6.34 -7.89 -3.41
N ASP A 119 6.98 -8.54 -4.39
CA ASP A 119 6.78 -8.25 -5.82
C ASP A 119 5.36 -8.56 -6.34
N THR A 120 4.60 -9.40 -5.63
CA THR A 120 3.21 -9.74 -5.98
C THR A 120 2.20 -8.74 -5.40
N LEU A 121 2.59 -7.90 -4.45
CA LEU A 121 1.75 -6.88 -3.80
C LEU A 121 1.62 -5.62 -4.68
N LYS A 122 1.28 -5.83 -5.95
CA LYS A 122 1.01 -4.79 -6.95
C LYS A 122 -0.27 -5.10 -7.70
N CYS A 123 -0.89 -4.07 -8.28
CA CYS A 123 -2.10 -4.28 -9.07
C CYS A 123 -1.73 -4.68 -10.50
N ARG A 124 -2.58 -5.50 -11.13
CA ARG A 124 -2.43 -5.88 -12.54
C ARG A 124 -3.22 -4.91 -13.41
N ILE A 125 -2.85 -4.74 -14.68
CA ILE A 125 -3.67 -4.01 -15.65
C ILE A 125 -5.04 -4.72 -15.72
N ALA A 126 -6.11 -3.98 -15.49
CA ALA A 126 -7.47 -4.50 -15.61
C ALA A 126 -7.66 -5.00 -17.05
N GLY A 127 -8.22 -6.20 -17.20
CA GLY A 127 -8.55 -6.71 -18.53
C GLY A 127 -9.45 -5.71 -19.24
N ALA A 128 -8.97 -5.12 -20.34
CA ALA A 128 -9.84 -4.36 -21.23
C ALA A 128 -11.02 -5.27 -21.62
N SER A 129 -12.24 -4.76 -21.56
CA SER A 129 -13.39 -5.45 -22.13
C SER A 129 -13.03 -5.82 -23.57
N ALA A 130 -12.77 -7.10 -23.84
CA ALA A 130 -12.50 -7.54 -25.20
C ALA A 130 -13.77 -7.20 -26.00
N VAL A 131 -13.65 -6.27 -26.96
CA VAL A 131 -14.72 -6.03 -27.92
C VAL A 131 -14.82 -7.29 -28.76
N VAL A 132 -15.69 -8.20 -28.32
CA VAL A 132 -15.99 -9.42 -29.05
C VAL A 132 -16.88 -9.04 -30.23
N ALA A 133 -16.25 -8.85 -31.38
CA ALA A 133 -16.95 -8.65 -32.64
C ALA A 133 -17.69 -9.94 -33.02
N ASN A 134 -19.02 -9.93 -32.93
CA ASN A 134 -19.83 -11.04 -33.42
C ASN A 134 -19.98 -10.93 -34.94
N TRP A 135 -19.21 -11.73 -35.68
CA TRP A 135 -19.20 -11.77 -37.15
C TRP A 135 -20.58 -11.98 -37.77
N ILE A 136 -21.47 -12.70 -37.08
CA ILE A 136 -22.84 -12.95 -37.56
C ILE A 136 -23.65 -11.64 -37.56
N LEU A 137 -23.56 -10.84 -36.50
CA LEU A 137 -24.24 -9.55 -36.42
C LEU A 137 -23.68 -8.55 -37.44
N ILE A 138 -22.36 -8.56 -37.64
CA ILE A 138 -21.69 -7.70 -38.62
C ILE A 138 -22.11 -8.05 -40.06
N GLY A 139 -22.32 -9.34 -40.34
CA GLY A 139 -22.76 -9.80 -41.67
C GLY A 139 -24.25 -9.63 -41.94
N LEU A 140 -25.12 -9.81 -40.94
CA LEU A 140 -26.57 -9.74 -41.13
C LEU A 140 -27.08 -8.31 -41.32
N LEU A 141 -26.45 -7.32 -40.69
CA LEU A 141 -26.88 -5.92 -40.74
C LEU A 141 -26.86 -5.30 -42.16
N PRO A 142 -25.78 -5.43 -42.96
CA PRO A 142 -25.77 -4.95 -44.34
C PRO A 142 -26.68 -5.76 -45.26
N VAL A 143 -26.83 -7.07 -45.02
CA VAL A 143 -27.74 -7.93 -45.81
C VAL A 143 -29.19 -7.54 -45.57
N ALA A 144 -29.60 -7.31 -44.32
CA ALA A 144 -30.95 -6.85 -43.99
C ALA A 144 -31.26 -5.47 -44.61
N LEU A 145 -30.31 -4.52 -44.57
CA LEU A 145 -30.45 -3.22 -45.22
C LEU A 145 -30.55 -3.34 -46.75
N ALA A 146 -29.78 -4.24 -47.36
CA ALA A 146 -29.85 -4.48 -48.80
C ALA A 146 -31.19 -5.11 -49.23
N ILE A 147 -31.79 -5.95 -48.39
CA ILE A 147 -33.12 -6.54 -48.63
C ILE A 147 -34.21 -5.47 -48.49
N LEU A 148 -34.17 -4.65 -47.43
CA LEU A 148 -35.13 -3.57 -47.20
C LEU A 148 -35.07 -2.46 -48.27
N ASN A 149 -33.90 -2.22 -48.86
CA ASN A 149 -33.75 -1.23 -49.94
C ASN A 149 -34.16 -1.78 -51.32
N ARG A 150 -34.49 -3.07 -51.42
CA ARG A 150 -34.93 -3.74 -52.66
C ARG A 150 -36.43 -4.02 -52.71
N SER A 151 -37.12 -3.96 -51.58
CA SER A 151 -38.59 -3.99 -51.45
C SER A 151 -39.19 -2.60 -51.59
#